data_AF-A0A2R6FTB5-F1
#
_entry.id   AF-A0A2R6FTB5-F1
#
_cell.length_a   1.000
_cell.length_b   1.000
_cell.length_c   1.000
_cell.angle_alpha   90.00
_cell.angle_beta   90.00
_cell.angle_gamma   90.00
#
_symmetry.space_group_name_H-M   'P 1'
#
loop_
_entity.id
_entity.type
_entity.pdbx_description
1 polymer ?
#
loop_
_entity_poly.entity_id
_entity_poly.type
_entity_poly.pdbx_seq_one_letter_code
_entity_poly.pdbx_strand_id
1 'polypeptide(L)'
;MYDLERGGDARQVTDCQEGVREFDWGPDGERVVVSARDLTDEEREYLDQRRDGGPIETERLQHKFDGAGWLDTVTTYLFVVDIETLEERRLDGAY
;
A
#
# COMPACT_ATOMS: atom_id res chain seq x y z
N MET A 1 13.15 20.96 -1.08
CA MET A 1 14.55 20.47 -1.06
C MET A 1 14.92 20.17 0.39
N TYR A 2 14.92 18.90 0.79
CA TYR A 2 15.32 18.50 2.14
C TYR A 2 16.84 18.47 2.21
N ASP A 3 17.40 19.31 3.08
CA ASP A 3 18.82 19.38 3.39
C ASP A 3 19.15 18.25 4.38
N LEU A 4 19.87 17.22 3.91
CA LEU A 4 20.29 16.08 4.72
C LEU A 4 21.35 16.45 5.79
N GLU A 5 21.93 17.66 5.74
CA GLU A 5 22.91 18.14 6.72
C GLU A 5 22.26 18.89 7.89
N ARG A 6 21.01 19.39 7.73
CA ARG A 6 20.28 20.12 8.78
C ARG A 6 19.08 19.40 9.37
N GLY A 7 18.57 18.36 8.72
CA GLY A 7 17.40 17.61 9.18
C GLY A 7 16.13 18.47 9.09
N GLY A 8 15.26 18.15 8.14
CA GLY A 8 13.88 18.64 8.15
C GLY A 8 12.98 17.67 8.90
N ASP A 9 11.88 18.16 9.48
CA ASP A 9 10.83 17.29 10.02
C ASP A 9 10.28 16.40 8.90
N ALA A 10 10.06 15.12 9.23
CA ALA A 10 9.43 14.18 8.31
C ALA A 10 8.00 14.65 8.00
N ARG A 11 7.60 14.57 6.73
CA ARG A 11 6.26 14.89 6.27
C ARG A 11 5.58 13.62 5.75
N GLN A 12 4.37 13.35 6.23
CA GLN A 12 3.53 12.30 5.67
C GLN A 12 3.04 12.70 4.28
N VAL A 13 3.22 11.82 3.30
CA VAL A 13 2.83 12.05 1.90
C VAL A 13 1.80 11.06 1.38
N THR A 14 1.43 10.05 2.17
CA THR A 14 0.41 9.06 1.84
C THR A 14 -0.50 8.81 3.03
N ASP A 15 -1.74 8.40 2.79
CA ASP A 15 -2.74 8.04 3.81
C ASP A 15 -3.44 6.70 3.51
N CYS A 16 -2.78 5.80 2.76
CA CYS A 16 -3.29 4.50 2.38
C CYS A 16 -3.73 3.70 3.64
N GLN A 17 -4.98 3.23 3.64
CA GLN A 17 -5.62 2.65 4.85
C GLN A 17 -4.87 1.44 5.41
N GLU A 18 -4.37 0.56 4.53
CA GLU A 18 -3.58 -0.62 4.91
C GLU A 18 -2.07 -0.34 4.87
N GLY A 19 -1.68 0.93 4.80
CA GLY A 19 -0.30 1.39 4.68
C GLY A 19 0.33 1.13 3.30
N VAL A 20 1.57 1.61 3.18
CA VAL A 20 2.44 1.37 2.02
C VAL A 20 3.32 0.15 2.30
N ARG A 21 3.43 -0.76 1.32
CA ARG A 21 4.30 -1.95 1.38
C ARG A 21 5.71 -1.65 0.88
N GLU A 22 5.81 -1.07 -0.31
CA GLU A 22 7.07 -0.71 -0.96
C GLU A 22 6.92 0.65 -1.65
N PHE A 23 8.03 1.33 -1.90
CA PHE A 23 8.04 2.58 -2.64
C PHE A 23 9.33 2.76 -3.42
N ASP A 24 9.28 3.59 -4.46
CA ASP A 24 10.46 4.06 -5.18
C ASP A 24 10.28 5.50 -5.68
N TRP A 25 11.37 6.25 -5.73
CA TRP A 25 11.33 7.66 -6.12
C TRP A 25 11.38 7.82 -7.64
N GLY A 26 10.63 8.79 -8.14
CA GLY A 26 10.87 9.31 -9.48
C GLY A 26 12.29 9.86 -9.59
N PRO A 27 12.91 9.81 -10.78
CA PRO A 27 14.31 10.21 -10.97
C PRO A 27 14.61 11.64 -10.53
N ASP A 28 13.62 12.54 -10.65
CA ASP A 28 13.72 13.96 -10.29
C ASP A 28 13.25 14.25 -8.85
N GLY A 29 12.78 13.24 -8.10
CA GLY A 29 12.32 13.37 -6.72
C GLY A 29 10.96 14.05 -6.52
N GLU A 30 10.27 14.42 -7.62
CA GLU A 30 8.98 15.13 -7.61
C GLU A 30 7.79 14.19 -7.35
N ARG A 31 7.99 12.88 -7.55
CA ARG A 31 6.96 11.85 -7.36
C ARG A 31 7.53 10.61 -6.69
N VAL A 32 6.67 9.84 -6.06
CA VAL A 32 6.98 8.50 -5.53
C VAL A 32 5.97 7.50 -6.06
N VAL A 33 6.42 6.32 -6.49
CA VAL A 33 5.53 5.17 -6.72
C VAL A 33 5.44 4.39 -5.43
N VAL A 34 4.23 4.00 -5.02
CA VAL A 34 3.99 3.18 -3.83
C VAL A 34 3.17 1.95 -4.19
N SER A 35 3.43 0.83 -3.52
CA SER A 35 2.56 -0.35 -3.55
C SER A 35 1.68 -0.35 -2.31
N ALA A 36 0.36 -0.36 -2.50
CA ALA A 36 -0.62 -0.30 -1.43
C ALA A 36 -1.86 -1.11 -1.79
N ARG A 37 -2.70 -1.42 -0.79
CA ARG A 37 -3.98 -2.08 -0.99
C ARG A 37 -5.07 -1.04 -1.21
N ASP A 38 -5.97 -1.33 -2.13
CA ASP A 38 -7.22 -0.59 -2.36
C ASP A 38 -8.38 -1.55 -2.11
N LEU A 39 -8.96 -1.48 -0.92
CA LEU A 39 -9.94 -2.45 -0.46
C LEU A 39 -11.34 -2.10 -0.95
N THR A 40 -12.08 -3.10 -1.40
CA THR A 40 -13.55 -2.99 -1.37
C THR A 40 -14.06 -3.00 0.07
N ASP A 41 -15.33 -2.62 0.28
CA ASP A 41 -15.95 -2.68 1.60
C ASP A 41 -15.99 -4.11 2.15
N GLU A 42 -16.23 -5.10 1.28
CA GLU A 42 -16.25 -6.54 1.64
C GLU A 42 -14.86 -7.04 2.06
N GLU A 43 -13.81 -6.65 1.32
CA GLU A 43 -12.42 -7.01 1.66
C GLU A 43 -11.98 -6.37 2.98
N ARG A 44 -12.41 -5.13 3.24
CA ARG A 44 -12.16 -4.45 4.51
C ARG A 44 -12.82 -5.19 5.67
N GLU A 45 -14.10 -5.54 5.53
CA GLU A 45 -14.83 -6.27 6.56
C GLU A 45 -14.16 -7.62 6.85
N TYR A 46 -13.76 -8.37 5.83
CA TYR A 46 -13.00 -9.61 5.98
C TYR A 46 -11.69 -9.43 6.74
N LEU A 47 -10.89 -8.41 6.39
CA LEU A 47 -9.63 -8.15 7.06
C LEU A 47 -9.82 -7.73 8.53
N ASP A 48 -10.85 -6.93 8.83
CA ASP A 48 -11.20 -6.55 10.20
C ASP A 48 -11.62 -7.78 11.02
N GLN A 49 -12.52 -8.62 10.50
CA GLN A 49 -12.91 -9.87 11.16
C GLN A 49 -11.69 -10.76 11.44
N ARG A 50 -10.76 -10.88 10.48
CA ARG A 50 -9.52 -11.64 10.66
C ARG A 50 -8.61 -11.03 11.73
N ARG A 51 -8.49 -9.70 11.79
CA ARG A 51 -7.72 -8.98 12.84
C ARG A 51 -8.30 -9.24 14.23
N ASP A 52 -9.62 -9.38 14.32
CA ASP A 52 -10.35 -9.70 15.55
C ASP A 52 -10.39 -11.20 15.91
N GLY A 53 -9.62 -12.04 15.21
CA GLY A 53 -9.52 -13.47 15.49
C GLY A 53 -10.61 -14.33 14.85
N GLY A 54 -11.33 -13.79 13.87
CA GLY A 54 -12.26 -14.51 13.01
C GLY A 54 -11.58 -15.59 12.16
N PRO A 55 -12.38 -16.47 11.52
CA PRO A 55 -11.86 -17.54 10.69
C PRO A 55 -11.13 -16.99 9.45
N ILE A 56 -10.14 -17.75 8.97
CA ILE A 56 -9.48 -17.47 7.69
C ILE A 56 -10.22 -18.23 6.61
N GLU A 57 -11.02 -17.51 5.83
CA GLU A 57 -11.72 -18.04 4.66
C GLU A 57 -10.84 -17.88 3.41
N THR A 58 -10.67 -18.94 2.64
CA THR A 58 -9.86 -18.91 1.42
C THR A 58 -10.22 -20.05 0.47
N GLU A 59 -10.28 -19.74 -0.82
CA GLU A 59 -10.42 -20.73 -1.90
C GLU A 59 -9.08 -20.99 -2.60
N ARG A 60 -7.99 -20.31 -2.19
CA ARG A 60 -6.67 -20.47 -2.79
C ARG A 60 -5.99 -21.75 -2.31
N LEU A 61 -5.44 -22.50 -3.26
CA LEU A 61 -4.57 -23.65 -2.98
C LEU A 61 -3.31 -23.22 -2.21
N GLN A 62 -2.61 -22.19 -2.67
CA GLN A 62 -1.48 -21.60 -1.97
C GLN A 62 -1.97 -20.53 -0.99
N HIS A 63 -2.31 -20.96 0.22
CA HIS A 63 -2.94 -20.12 1.25
C HIS A 63 -1.98 -19.67 2.36
N LYS A 64 -0.73 -20.16 2.37
CA LYS A 64 0.27 -19.79 3.37
C LYS A 64 1.64 -19.67 2.72
N PHE A 65 2.40 -18.66 3.13
CA PHE A 65 3.78 -18.45 2.69
C PHE A 65 4.65 -18.11 3.89
N ASP A 66 5.85 -18.70 3.96
CA ASP A 66 6.77 -18.47 5.06
C ASP A 66 7.21 -17.00 5.10
N GLY A 67 7.14 -16.38 6.27
CA GLY A 67 7.43 -14.95 6.45
C GLY A 67 6.26 -14.00 6.12
N ALA A 68 5.27 -14.43 5.33
CA ALA A 68 4.05 -13.64 5.05
C ALA A 68 2.82 -14.13 5.82
N GLY A 69 2.84 -15.37 6.33
CA GLY A 69 1.73 -15.97 7.04
C GLY A 69 0.61 -16.43 6.10
N TRP A 70 -0.64 -16.30 6.53
CA TRP A 70 -1.80 -16.66 5.72
C TRP A 70 -2.06 -15.60 4.64
N LEU A 71 -2.07 -16.06 3.40
CA LEU A 71 -2.33 -15.23 2.23
C LEU A 71 -3.83 -14.97 2.11
N ASP A 72 -4.17 -13.75 1.71
CA ASP A 72 -5.52 -13.33 1.35
C ASP A 72 -5.60 -13.06 -0.16
N THR A 73 -6.80 -12.73 -0.66
CA THR A 73 -7.05 -12.40 -2.06
C THR A 73 -6.97 -10.90 -2.36
N VAL A 74 -6.71 -10.09 -1.34
CA VAL A 74 -6.75 -8.63 -1.44
C VAL A 74 -5.61 -8.14 -2.33
N THR A 75 -5.98 -7.42 -3.38
CA THR A 75 -5.03 -7.00 -4.41
C THR A 75 -4.17 -5.84 -3.93
N THR A 76 -2.89 -5.88 -4.29
CA THR A 76 -1.97 -4.73 -4.16
C THR A 76 -1.89 -4.04 -5.51
N TYR A 77 -2.07 -2.73 -5.51
CA TYR A 77 -1.97 -1.86 -6.67
C TYR A 77 -0.73 -0.97 -6.54
N LEU A 78 -0.35 -0.37 -7.67
CA LEU A 78 0.65 0.68 -7.70
C LEU A 78 -0.04 2.03 -7.80
N PHE A 79 0.47 3.00 -7.03
CA PHE A 79 0.00 4.37 -7.04
C PHE A 79 1.18 5.30 -7.27
N VAL A 80 0.97 6.36 -8.04
CA VAL A 80 1.93 7.44 -8.19
C VAL A 80 1.42 8.63 -7.40
N VAL A 81 2.26 9.12 -6.47
CA VAL A 81 1.96 10.25 -5.60
C VAL A 81 2.84 11.42 -5.98
N ASP A 82 2.24 12.57 -6.25
CA ASP A 82 2.94 13.83 -6.42
C ASP A 82 3.34 14.39 -5.05
N ILE A 83 4.60 14.77 -4.89
CA ILE A 83 5.15 15.16 -3.59
C ILE A 83 4.71 16.56 -3.19
N GLU A 84 4.47 17.45 -4.15
CA GLU A 84 4.06 18.83 -3.86
C GLU A 84 2.55 18.91 -3.58
N THR A 85 1.73 18.29 -4.43
CA THR A 85 0.27 18.37 -4.34
C THR A 85 -0.34 17.32 -3.42
N LEU A 86 0.39 16.23 -3.13
CA LEU A 86 -0.12 15.03 -2.48
C LEU A 86 -1.21 14.30 -3.27
N GLU A 87 -1.37 14.61 -4.54
CA GLU A 87 -2.32 13.91 -5.41
C GLU A 87 -1.82 12.51 -5.70
N GLU A 88 -2.68 11.52 -5.46
CA GLU A 88 -2.44 10.11 -5.72
C GLU A 88 -3.19 9.66 -6.98
N ARG A 89 -2.53 8.87 -7.81
CA ARG A 89 -3.15 8.21 -8.97
C ARG A 89 -2.83 6.72 -8.99
N ARG A 90 -3.87 5.89 -8.90
CA ARG A 90 -3.77 4.43 -9.10
C ARG A 90 -3.42 4.08 -10.55
N LEU A 91 -2.53 3.12 -10.73
CA LEU A 91 -2.09 2.62 -12.03
C LEU A 91 -2.93 1.39 -12.44
N ASP A 92 -4.02 1.64 -13.15
CA ASP A 92 -4.96 0.58 -13.57
C ASP A 92 -4.85 0.19 -15.05
N GLY A 93 -4.03 0.92 -15.81
CA GLY A 93 -4.00 0.87 -17.27
C GLY A 93 -2.90 -0.01 -17.86
N ALA A 94 -2.62 -1.18 -17.30
CA ALA A 94 -1.74 -2.16 -17.93
C ALA A 94 -2.53 -2.92 -19.02
N TYR A 95 -2.54 -2.38 -20.24
CA TYR A 95 -2.99 -3.07 -21.46
C TYR A 95 -1.78 -3.58 -22.26
#